data_AF-A0A087M4V3-F1
#
_entry.id   AF-A0A087M4V3-F1
#
_cell.length_a   1.000
_cell.length_b   1.000
_cell.length_c   1.000
_cell.angle_alpha   90.00
_cell.angle_beta   90.00
_cell.angle_gamma   90.00
#
_symmetry.space_group_name_H-M   'P 1'
#
loop_
_entity.id
_entity.type
_entity.pdbx_description
1 polymer ?
#
loop_
_entity_poly.entity_id
_entity_poly.type
_entity_poly.pdbx_seq_one_letter_code
_entity_poly.pdbx_strand_id
1 'polypeptide(L)'
;MAVAAGFASALALAGAFLAGVTPSLAADLATQPDAQVAIFMVPLTILIMTMLFEVGRFVWRNRIPASTPARQRRTDWSVAKTR
;
A
#
# COMPACT_ATOMS: atom_id res chain seq x y z
N MET A 1 -3.57 1.73 8.43
CA MET A 1 -2.23 1.89 7.80
C MET A 1 -1.11 1.22 8.60
N ALA A 2 -1.06 1.31 9.94
CA ALA A 2 -0.01 0.66 10.74
C ALA A 2 0.04 -0.89 10.65
N VAL A 3 -1.11 -1.56 10.59
CA VAL A 3 -1.19 -3.03 10.51
C VAL A 3 -0.65 -3.57 9.18
N ALA A 4 -0.94 -2.89 8.07
CA ALA A 4 -0.42 -3.25 6.75
C ALA A 4 1.11 -3.10 6.67
N ALA A 5 1.65 -2.02 7.25
CA ALA A 5 3.08 -1.80 7.35
C ALA A 5 3.78 -2.85 8.23
N GLY A 6 3.16 -3.24 9.35
CA GLY A 6 3.65 -4.31 10.23
C GLY A 6 3.64 -5.69 9.55
N PHE A 7 2.61 -5.98 8.75
CA PHE A 7 2.51 -7.25 8.03
C PHE A 7 3.52 -7.35 6.87
N ALA A 8 3.72 -6.25 6.14
CA ALA A 8 4.71 -6.18 5.07
C ALA A 8 6.15 -6.34 5.59
N SER A 9 6.46 -5.73 6.74
CA SER A 9 7.78 -5.86 7.39
C SER A 9 8.01 -7.27 7.96
N ALA A 10 6.99 -7.89 8.56
CA ALA A 10 7.07 -9.28 9.02
C ALA A 10 7.27 -10.27 7.85
N LEU A 11 6.56 -10.08 6.73
CA LEU A 11 6.73 -10.89 5.52
C LEU A 11 8.10 -10.69 4.86
N ALA A 12 8.61 -9.46 4.83
CA ALA A 12 9.94 -9.16 4.30
C ALA A 12 11.05 -9.81 5.14
N LEU A 13 10.93 -9.74 6.48
CA LEU A 13 11.87 -10.39 7.40
C LEU A 13 11.79 -11.91 7.32
N ALA A 14 10.58 -12.49 7.26
CA ALA A 14 10.38 -13.92 7.11
C ALA A 14 10.92 -14.43 5.76
N GLY A 15 10.72 -13.68 4.68
CA GLY A 15 11.27 -13.99 3.36
C GLY A 15 12.79 -13.95 3.34
N ALA A 16 13.41 -12.94 3.97
CA ALA A 16 14.87 -12.85 4.09
C ALA A 16 15.46 -13.99 4.92
N PHE A 17 14.78 -14.40 6.01
CA PHE A 17 15.21 -15.54 6.82
C PHE A 17 15.05 -16.89 6.09
N LEU A 18 13.93 -17.11 5.40
CA LEU A 18 13.65 -18.36 4.68
C LEU A 18 14.52 -18.51 3.42
N ALA A 19 14.92 -17.41 2.79
CA ALA A 19 15.82 -17.42 1.63
C ALA A 19 17.30 -17.62 1.99
N GLY A 20 17.64 -17.80 3.28
CA GLY A 20 19.01 -18.08 3.72
C GLY A 20 19.99 -16.94 3.45
N VAL A 21 19.50 -15.70 3.40
CA VAL A 21 20.31 -14.52 3.08
C VAL A 21 21.22 -14.22 4.28
N THR A 22 22.44 -14.76 4.27
CA THR A 22 23.45 -14.44 5.28
C THR A 22 23.99 -13.03 5.05
N PRO A 23 24.45 -12.32 6.10
CA PRO A 23 25.06 -11.00 5.96
C PRO A 23 26.20 -10.94 4.93
N SER A 24 26.92 -12.06 4.74
CA SER A 24 27.97 -12.21 3.73
C SER A 24 27.44 -12.18 2.30
N LEU A 25 26.33 -12.86 2.01
CA LEU A 25 25.69 -12.84 0.69
C LEU A 25 25.14 -11.45 0.38
N ALA A 26 24.56 -10.76 1.37
CA ALA A 26 24.09 -9.39 1.20
C ALA A 26 25.24 -8.41 0.89
N ALA A 27 26.42 -8.61 1.49
CA ALA A 27 27.60 -7.79 1.21
C ALA A 27 28.16 -8.03 -0.20
N ASP A 28 28.20 -9.28 -0.67
CA ASP A 28 28.64 -9.62 -2.03
C ASP A 28 27.62 -9.22 -3.11
N LEU A 29 26.33 -9.21 -2.79
CA LEU A 29 25.29 -8.69 -3.69
C LEU A 29 25.29 -7.16 -3.75
N ALA A 30 25.67 -6.47 -2.68
CA ALA A 30 25.76 -5.01 -2.64
C ALA A 30 26.94 -4.46 -3.46
N THR A 31 27.96 -5.28 -3.75
CA THR A 31 29.10 -4.88 -4.59
C THR A 31 28.87 -5.14 -6.08
N GLN A 32 27.85 -5.92 -6.44
CA GLN A 32 27.43 -6.10 -7.83
C GLN A 32 26.38 -5.06 -8.21
N PRO A 33 26.65 -4.17 -9.20
CA PRO A 33 25.71 -3.10 -9.55
C PRO A 33 24.35 -3.63 -10.03
N ASP A 34 24.32 -4.79 -10.69
CA ASP A 34 23.10 -5.40 -11.20
C ASP A 34 22.24 -6.02 -10.07
N ALA A 35 22.89 -6.65 -9.10
CA ALA A 35 22.24 -7.18 -7.90
C ALA A 35 21.74 -6.04 -7.00
N GLN A 36 22.45 -4.92 -6.92
CA GLN A 36 22.01 -3.73 -6.19
C GLN A 36 20.68 -3.19 -6.75
N VAL A 37 20.54 -3.13 -8.08
CA VAL A 37 19.28 -2.74 -8.72
C VAL A 37 18.18 -3.76 -8.39
N ALA A 38 18.49 -5.07 -8.47
CA ALA A 38 17.52 -6.12 -8.18
C ALA A 38 17.00 -6.09 -6.72
N ILE A 39 17.86 -5.79 -5.74
CA ILE A 39 17.49 -5.68 -4.32
C ILE A 39 16.40 -4.61 -4.09
N PHE A 40 16.38 -3.53 -4.89
CA PHE A 40 15.36 -2.50 -4.79
C PHE A 40 14.17 -2.71 -5.74
N MET A 41 14.45 -3.13 -6.98
CA MET A 41 13.42 -3.28 -8.02
C MET A 41 12.51 -4.48 -7.78
N VAL A 42 13.01 -5.60 -7.24
CA VAL A 42 12.18 -6.78 -6.99
C VAL A 42 11.14 -6.52 -5.90
N PRO A 43 11.47 -5.97 -4.71
CA PRO A 43 10.46 -5.60 -3.73
C PRO A 43 9.48 -4.54 -4.24
N LEU A 44 9.97 -3.54 -4.99
CA LEU A 44 9.13 -2.49 -5.58
C LEU A 44 8.11 -3.09 -6.57
N THR A 45 8.54 -3.99 -7.45
CA THR A 45 7.65 -4.63 -8.43
C THR A 45 6.61 -5.52 -7.77
N ILE A 46 6.97 -6.25 -6.72
CA ILE A 46 6.01 -7.02 -5.89
C ILE A 46 4.99 -6.07 -5.23
N LEU A 47 5.44 -4.94 -4.68
CA LEU A 47 4.55 -3.93 -4.09
C LEU A 47 3.56 -3.37 -5.14
N ILE A 48 4.05 -3.04 -6.32
CA ILE A 48 3.22 -2.52 -7.41
C ILE A 48 2.21 -3.59 -7.88
N MET A 49 2.65 -4.84 -8.07
CA MET A 49 1.78 -5.95 -8.47
C MET A 49 0.68 -6.22 -7.45
N THR A 50 1.01 -6.19 -6.15
CA THR A 50 0.02 -6.39 -5.09
C THR A 50 -1.00 -5.24 -5.05
N MET A 51 -0.56 -3.99 -5.20
CA MET A 51 -1.48 -2.85 -5.33
C MET A 51 -2.40 -2.98 -6.54
N LEU A 52 -1.88 -3.34 -7.71
CA LEU A 52 -2.68 -3.53 -8.91
C LEU A 52 -3.71 -4.65 -8.75
N PHE A 53 -3.30 -5.77 -8.11
CA PHE A 53 -4.21 -6.86 -7.79
C PHE A 53 -5.32 -6.40 -6.85
N GLU A 54 -5.00 -5.62 -5.81
CA GLU A 54 -6.01 -5.10 -4.89
C GLU A 54 -7.00 -4.16 -5.59
N VAL A 55 -6.51 -3.24 -6.43
CA VAL A 55 -7.36 -2.34 -7.21
C VAL A 55 -8.27 -3.13 -8.15
N GLY A 56 -7.72 -4.08 -8.91
CA GLY A 56 -8.52 -4.96 -9.77
C GLY A 56 -9.57 -5.74 -8.98
N ARG A 57 -9.21 -6.25 -7.80
CA ARG A 57 -10.12 -6.93 -6.89
C ARG A 57 -11.23 -6.00 -6.38
N PHE A 58 -10.95 -4.72 -6.11
CA PHE A 58 -11.96 -3.74 -5.70
C PHE A 58 -12.93 -3.40 -6.83
N VAL A 59 -12.42 -3.22 -8.06
CA VAL A 59 -13.22 -2.99 -9.27
C VAL A 59 -14.13 -4.18 -9.54
N TRP A 60 -13.58 -5.40 -9.56
CA TRP A 60 -14.36 -6.62 -9.82
C TRP A 60 -15.46 -6.85 -8.78
N ARG A 61 -15.21 -6.48 -7.51
CA ARG A 61 -16.22 -6.57 -6.43
C ARG A 61 -17.22 -5.40 -6.41
N ASN A 62 -17.17 -4.49 -7.39
CA ASN A 62 -18.01 -3.30 -7.51
C ASN A 62 -18.07 -2.46 -6.21
N ARG A 63 -16.99 -2.48 -5.42
CA ARG A 63 -16.87 -1.74 -4.15
C ARG A 63 -16.15 -0.41 -4.33
N ILE A 64 -16.38 0.26 -5.45
CA ILE A 64 -15.94 1.63 -5.63
C ILE A 64 -16.83 2.46 -4.72
N PRO A 65 -16.30 3.13 -3.67
CA PRO A 65 -17.12 3.98 -2.84
C PRO A 65 -17.72 5.05 -3.74
N ALA A 66 -19.04 5.02 -3.93
CA ALA A 66 -19.73 6.12 -4.57
C ALA A 66 -19.38 7.37 -3.77
N SER A 67 -18.90 8.41 -4.45
CA SER A 67 -18.67 9.72 -3.85
C SER A 67 -19.99 10.13 -3.21
N THR A 68 -20.10 9.98 -1.89
CA THR A 68 -21.29 10.39 -1.13
C THR A 68 -21.58 11.84 -1.53
N PRO A 69 -22.76 12.16 -2.08
CA PRO A 69 -23.07 13.52 -2.48
C PRO A 69 -22.80 14.44 -1.30
N ALA A 70 -22.08 15.55 -1.52
CA ALA A 70 -21.82 16.52 -0.47
C ALA A 70 -23.17 16.89 0.16
N ARG A 71 -23.38 16.53 1.43
CA ARG A 71 -24.63 16.76 2.15
C ARG A 71 -24.85 18.26 2.18
N GLN A 72 -25.68 18.78 1.27
CA GLN A 72 -26.05 20.19 1.24
C GLN A 72 -26.86 20.48 2.50
N ARG A 73 -26.21 21.07 3.52
CA ARG A 73 -26.91 21.57 4.69
C ARG A 73 -27.71 22.78 4.22
N ARG A 74 -29.02 22.62 4.07
CA ARG A 74 -29.93 23.71 3.75
C ARG A 74 -30.04 24.60 4.98
N THR A 75 -29.22 25.65 5.03
CA THR A 75 -29.28 26.66 6.10
C THR A 75 -30.47 27.56 5.80
N ASP A 76 -31.60 27.30 6.44
CA ASP A 76 -32.81 28.10 6.26
C ASP A 76 -32.72 29.35 7.14
N TRP A 77 -32.29 30.46 6.55
CA TRP A 77 -32.11 31.75 7.23
C TRP A 77 -33.43 32.48 7.50
N SER A 78 -34.56 31.92 7.04
CA SER A 78 -35.89 32.53 7.15
C SER A 78 -36.50 32.43 8.56
N VAL A 79 -35.98 31.55 9.42
CA VAL A 79 -36.55 31.29 10.76
C VAL A 79 -36.06 32.30 11.82
N ALA A 80 -35.10 33.17 11.49
CA ALA A 80 -34.51 34.10 12.45
C ALA A 80 -35.37 35.35 12.77
N LYS A 81 -36.61 35.44 12.28
CA LYS A 81 -37.45 36.63 12.48
C LYS A 81 -38.88 36.31 12.90
N THR A 82 -39.03 35.67 14.05
CA THR A 82 -40.29 35.74 14.81
C THR A 82 -40.01 35.64 16.31
N ARG A 83 -39.69 36.78 16.92
CA ARG A 83 -40.15 37.18 18.25
C ARG A 83 -39.85 38.65 18.47
#